data_AF-A0A951Z0Y0-F1
#
_entry.id   AF-A0A951Z0Y0-F1
#
_cell.length_a   1.000
_cell.length_b   1.000
_cell.length_c   1.000
_cell.angle_alpha   90.00
_cell.angle_beta   90.00
_cell.angle_gamma   90.00
#
_symmetry.space_group_name_H-M   'P 1'
#
loop_
_entity.id
_entity.type
_entity.pdbx_description
1 polymer ?
#
loop_
_entity_poly.entity_id
_entity_poly.type
_entity_poly.pdbx_seq_one_letter_code
_entity_poly.pdbx_strand_id
1 'polypeptide(L)' 'LTQYLVFLALISVSLGVLNLLPLPVLDGGHLMYYLWEAVTGKSVSDAWMERLQRGGIAVLLVMMSIALFNDVSRLFG' A
#
# COMPACT_ATOMS: atom_id res chain seq x y z
N LEU A 1 -29.59 2.67 9.10
CA LEU A 1 -29.19 2.19 7.75
C LEU A 1 -28.32 3.22 7.03
N THR A 2 -28.77 4.45 6.82
CA THR A 2 -28.00 5.51 6.11
C THR A 2 -26.63 5.78 6.73
N GLN A 3 -26.52 5.92 8.06
CA GLN A 3 -25.22 6.12 8.71
C GLN A 3 -24.27 4.92 8.57
N TYR A 4 -24.81 3.70 8.56
CA TYR A 4 -24.02 2.50 8.32
C TYR A 4 -23.47 2.45 6.89
N LEU A 5 -24.28 2.81 5.90
CA LEU A 5 -23.84 2.92 4.50
C LEU A 5 -22.77 4.00 4.32
N VAL A 6 -22.92 5.16 4.98
CA VAL A 6 -21.91 6.22 4.95
C VAL A 6 -20.60 5.76 5.60
N PHE A 7 -20.68 5.07 6.75
CA PHE A 7 -19.49 4.51 7.39
C PHE A 7 -18.76 3.51 6.48
N LEU A 8 -19.49 2.57 5.88
CA LEU A 8 -18.90 1.61 4.93
C LEU A 8 -18.31 2.31 3.70
N ALA A 9 -18.98 3.34 3.18
CA ALA A 9 -18.47 4.11 2.06
C ALA A 9 -17.15 4.81 2.41
N LEU A 10 -17.07 5.41 3.61
CA LEU A 10 -15.83 6.03 4.10
C LEU A 10 -14.69 5.02 4.23
N ILE A 11 -14.93 3.86 4.87
CA ILE A 11 -13.95 2.78 4.97
C ILE A 11 -13.48 2.35 3.57
N SER A 12 -14.42 2.12 2.65
CA SER A 12 -14.13 1.69 1.28
C SER A 12 -13.28 2.70 0.52
N VAL A 13 -13.64 4.00 0.58
CA VAL A 13 -12.86 5.08 -0.04
C VAL A 13 -11.48 5.20 0.60
N SER A 14 -11.37 5.12 1.93
CA SER A 14 -10.08 5.16 2.61
C SER A 14 -9.17 4.01 2.18
N LEU A 15 -9.69 2.78 2.11
CA LEU A 15 -8.94 1.62 1.62
C LEU A 15 -8.57 1.76 0.14
N GLY A 16 -9.49 2.25 -0.69
CA GLY A 16 -9.22 2.53 -2.10
C GLY A 16 -8.09 3.55 -2.29
N VAL A 17 -8.10 4.65 -1.54
CA VAL A 17 -7.03 5.66 -1.57
C VAL A 17 -5.70 5.08 -1.10
N LEU A 18 -5.69 4.31 -0.01
CA LEU A 18 -4.48 3.66 0.50
C LEU A 18 -3.90 2.66 -0.51
N ASN A 19 -4.73 1.82 -1.15
CA ASN A 19 -4.28 0.86 -2.15
C ASN A 19 -3.75 1.52 -3.43
N LEU A 20 -4.21 2.72 -3.76
CA LEU A 20 -3.72 3.49 -4.92
C LEU A 20 -2.43 4.27 -4.63
N LEU A 21 -1.94 4.27 -3.39
CA LEU A 21 -0.65 4.87 -3.09
C LEU A 21 0.47 4.15 -3.87
N PRO A 22 1.53 4.88 -4.30
CA PRO A 22 2.63 4.32 -5.08
C PRO A 22 3.59 3.51 -4.18
N LEU A 23 3.07 2.46 -3.56
CA LEU A 23 3.81 1.52 -2.74
C LEU A 23 3.98 0.22 -3.53
N PRO A 24 5.19 -0.34 -3.65
CA PRO A 24 5.49 -1.47 -4.57
C PRO A 24 4.69 -2.74 -4.35
N VAL A 25 4.06 -2.87 -3.18
CA VAL A 25 3.33 -4.06 -2.70
C VAL A 25 1.81 -3.86 -2.75
N LEU A 26 1.36 -2.63 -3.04
CA LEU A 26 -0.04 -2.25 -3.21
C LEU A 26 -0.37 -2.12 -4.70
N ASP A 27 -1.66 -2.18 -5.04
CA ASP A 27 -2.16 -2.07 -6.42
C ASP A 27 -1.66 -0.78 -7.13
N GLY A 28 -1.51 0.32 -6.38
CA GLY A 28 -0.98 1.59 -6.85
C GLY A 28 0.50 1.56 -7.24
N GLY A 29 1.28 0.61 -6.73
CA GLY A 29 2.65 0.37 -7.19
C GLY A 29 2.69 -0.09 -8.64
N HIS A 30 1.79 -1.00 -9.02
CA HIS A 30 1.63 -1.44 -10.41
C HIS A 30 1.15 -0.31 -11.31
N LEU A 31 0.17 0.48 -10.82
CA LEU A 31 -0.31 1.67 -11.54
C LEU A 31 0.83 2.67 -11.81
N MET A 32 1.71 2.90 -10.84
CA MET A 32 2.88 3.77 -11.01
C MET A 32 3.80 3.29 -12.13
N TYR A 33 4.06 1.98 -12.24
CA TYR A 33 4.88 1.44 -13.31
C TYR A 33 4.21 1.57 -14.68
N TYR A 34 2.90 1.35 -14.76
CA TYR A 34 2.14 1.53 -16.00
C TYR A 34 2.08 3.00 -16.42
N LEU A 35 1.91 3.92 -15.46
CA LEU A 35 1.98 5.36 -15.73
C LEU A 35 3.38 5.75 -16.25
N TRP A 36 4.43 5.22 -15.63
CA TRP A 36 5.80 5.43 -16.09
C TRP A 36 6.01 4.90 -17.51
N GLU A 37 5.54 3.70 -17.80
CA GLU A 37 5.61 3.09 -19.13
C GLU A 37 4.81 3.89 -20.17
N ALA A 38 3.60 4.36 -19.81
CA ALA A 38 2.77 5.18 -20.69
C ALA A 38 3.40 6.53 -21.02
N VAL A 39 4.12 7.15 -20.07
CA VAL A 39 4.81 8.43 -20.28
C VAL A 39 6.13 8.26 -21.02
N THR A 40 6.89 7.21 -20.69
CA THR A 40 8.28 7.03 -21.16
C THR A 40 8.38 6.12 -22.39
N GLY A 41 7.34 5.33 -22.68
CA GLY A 41 7.32 4.32 -23.73
C GLY A 41 8.27 3.14 -23.49
N LYS A 42 8.83 3.04 -22.27
CA LYS A 42 9.83 2.04 -21.88
C LYS A 42 9.36 1.31 -20.64
N SER A 43 9.42 -0.02 -20.68
CA SER A 43 9.15 -0.85 -19.51
C SER A 43 10.20 -0.62 -18.42
N VAL A 44 9.76 -0.68 -17.17
CA VAL A 44 10.67 -0.70 -16.02
C VAL A 44 11.42 -2.03 -16.05
N SER A 45 12.75 -1.99 -15.90
CA SER A 45 13.57 -3.20 -15.87
C SER A 45 13.15 -4.13 -14.71
N ASP A 46 13.06 -5.43 -15.00
CA ASP A 46 12.71 -6.47 -14.02
C ASP A 46 13.62 -6.44 -12.78
N ALA A 47 14.89 -6.10 -12.97
CA ALA A 47 15.86 -6.00 -11.88
C ALA A 47 15.59 -4.83 -10.91
N TRP A 48 14.94 -3.76 -11.40
CA TRP A 48 14.48 -2.65 -10.57
C TRP A 48 13.16 -2.99 -9.88
N MET A 49 12.25 -3.65 -10.60
CA MET A 49 10.97 -4.15 -10.08
C MET A 49 11.18 -5.04 -8.85
N GLU A 50 12.05 -6.05 -8.98
CA GLU A 50 12.34 -7.02 -7.92
C GLU A 50 12.98 -6.34 -6.70
N ARG A 51 13.89 -5.37 -6.91
CA ARG A 51 14.51 -4.60 -5.83
C ARG A 51 13.49 -3.75 -5.08
N LEU A 52 12.62 -3.03 -5.81
CA LEU A 52 11.60 -2.17 -5.21
C LEU A 52 10.57 -3.01 -4.44
N GLN A 53 10.17 -4.16 -4.98
CA GLN A 53 9.23 -5.07 -4.34
C GLN A 53 9.80 -5.68 -3.06
N ARG A 54 11.05 -6.18 -3.08
CA ARG A 54 11.72 -6.69 -1.87
C ARG A 54 11.89 -5.61 -0.81
N GLY A 55 12.30 -4.41 -1.21
CA GLY A 55 12.39 -3.26 -0.32
C GLY A 55 11.04 -2.88 0.29
N GLY A 56 9.99 -2.83 -0.54
CA GLY A 56 8.62 -2.52 -0.11
C GLY A 56 8.08 -3.53 0.90
N ILE A 57 8.28 -4.83 0.65
CA ILE A 57 7.89 -5.89 1.59
C ILE A 57 8.65 -5.75 2.92
N ALA A 58 9.96 -5.50 2.87
CA ALA A 58 10.74 -5.32 4.09
C ALA A 58 10.23 -4.13 4.93
N VAL A 59 9.94 -2.99 4.29
CA VAL A 59 9.38 -1.81 4.97
C VAL A 59 8.00 -2.12 5.57
N LEU A 60 7.12 -2.79 4.82
CA LEU A 60 5.81 -3.20 5.32
C LEU A 60 5.93 -4.11 6.54
N LEU A 61 6.79 -5.12 6.50
CA LEU A 61 6.99 -6.02 7.63
C LEU A 61 7.49 -5.29 8.88
N VAL A 62 8.41 -4.33 8.72
CA VAL A 62 8.90 -3.49 9.82
C VAL A 62 7.76 -2.65 10.40
N MET A 63 6.98 -1.97 9.54
CA MET A 63 5.84 -1.18 9.98
C MET A 63 4.78 -2.01 10.69
N MET A 64 4.43 -3.18 10.13
CA MET A 64 3.49 -4.11 10.76
C MET A 64 3.99 -4.59 12.12
N SER A 65 5.28 -4.88 12.25
CA SER A 65 5.88 -5.31 13.51
C SER A 65 5.80 -4.21 14.57
N ILE A 66 6.09 -2.96 14.19
CA ILE A 66 5.97 -1.79 15.09
C ILE A 66 4.51 -1.56 15.48
N ALA A 67 3.58 -1.59 14.51
CA ALA A 67 2.15 -1.41 14.77
C ALA A 67 1.63 -2.49 15.72
N LEU A 68 1.95 -3.76 15.47
CA LEU A 68 1.57 -4.88 16.32
C LEU A 68 2.15 -4.73 17.74
N PHE A 69 3.42 -4.35 17.87
CA PHE A 69 4.03 -4.10 19.18
C PHE A 69 3.30 -2.98 19.93
N ASN A 70 2.97 -1.89 19.25
CA ASN A 70 2.24 -0.77 19.84
C ASN A 70 0.82 -1.17 20.26
N ASP A 71 0.10 -1.92 19.41
CA ASP A 71 -1.25 -2.40 19.70
C ASP A 71 -1.26 -3.34 20.90
N VAL A 72 -0.29 -4.26 20.96
CA VAL A 72 -0.08 -5.18 22.10
C VAL A 72 0.28 -4.41 23.37
N SER A 73 1.26 -3.50 23.30
CA SER A 73 1.66 -2.69 24.46
C SER A 73 0.51 -1.84 24.99
N ARG A 74 -0.38 -1.35 24.12
CA ARG A 74 -1.57 -0.58 24.50
C ARG A 74 -2.65 -1.45 25.15
N LEU A 75 -2.68 -2.75 24.86
CA LEU A 75 -3.63 -3.68 25.49
C LEU A 75 -3.17 -4.16 26.88
N PHE A 76 -1.85 -4.19 27.13
CA PHE A 76 -1.26 -4.66 28.39
C PHE A 76 -0.88 -3.53 29.38
N GLY A 77 -0.90 -2.27 28.95
CA GLY A 77 -0.74 -1.09 29.80
C GLY A 77 -2.08 -0.44 30.12
#